data_AF-A0A3D2XGV6-F1
#
_entry.id   AF-A0A3D2XGV6-F1
#
_cell.length_a   1.000
_cell.length_b   1.000
_cell.length_c   1.000
_cell.angle_alpha   90.00
_cell.angle_beta   90.00
_cell.angle_gamma   90.00
#
_symmetry.space_group_name_H-M   'P 1'
#
loop_
_entity.id
_entity.type
_entity.pdbx_description
1 polymer ?
#
loop_
_entity_poly.entity_id
_entity_poly.type
_entity_poly.pdbx_seq_one_letter_code
_entity_poly.pdbx_strand_id
1 'polypeptide(L)'
;QILVAAMLQSQQSWLPVLHEPVKITAFINEATQTQKLIAHCEEDQKTALSGIKPANNSLLLIGPEGDFTAQEITLALDKGFEPVSLGNTRLRTETAGIVGATLLSIN
;
A
#
# COMPACT_ATOMS: atom_id res chain seq x y z
N GLN A 1 16.55 -12.40 7.13
CA GLN A 1 17.87 -11.74 7.15
C GLN A 1 17.80 -10.28 6.67
N ILE A 2 17.20 -9.98 5.51
CA ILE A 2 17.14 -8.61 4.95
C ILE A 2 16.50 -7.59 5.91
N LEU A 3 15.33 -7.89 6.48
CA LEU A 3 14.63 -6.97 7.40
C LEU A 3 15.45 -6.64 8.65
N VAL A 4 16.10 -7.64 9.25
CA VAL A 4 16.95 -7.44 10.44
C VAL A 4 18.15 -6.57 10.10
N ALA A 5 18.81 -6.83 8.97
CA ALA A 5 19.95 -6.01 8.52
C ALA A 5 19.52 -4.56 8.23
N ALA A 6 18.39 -4.36 7.57
CA ALA A 6 17.84 -3.03 7.29
C ALA A 6 17.46 -2.27 8.56
N MET A 7 16.79 -2.93 9.52
CA MET A 7 16.44 -2.35 10.82
C MET A 7 17.69 -1.87 11.58
N LEU A 8 18.71 -2.72 11.68
CA LEU A 8 19.96 -2.38 12.37
C LEU A 8 20.71 -1.25 11.65
N GLN A 9 20.81 -1.28 10.32
CA GLN A 9 21.53 -0.27 9.54
C GLN A 9 20.82 1.10 9.59
N SER A 10 19.50 1.12 9.65
CA SER A 10 18.67 2.33 9.81
C SER A 10 18.50 2.76 11.27
N GLN A 11 19.19 2.09 12.21
CA GLN A 11 19.17 2.38 13.65
C GLN A 11 17.76 2.34 14.27
N GLN A 12 16.89 1.49 13.74
CA GLN A 12 15.56 1.27 14.28
C GLN A 12 15.59 0.18 15.36
N SER A 13 14.74 0.33 16.38
CA SER A 13 14.59 -0.64 17.47
C SER A 13 13.38 -1.59 17.29
N TRP A 14 12.54 -1.31 16.29
CA TRP A 14 11.36 -2.10 15.98
C TRP A 14 11.56 -2.88 14.68
N LEU A 15 11.38 -4.21 14.76
CA LEU A 15 11.45 -5.09 13.60
C LEU A 15 10.08 -5.14 12.92
N PRO A 16 9.94 -4.70 11.65
CA PRO A 16 8.68 -4.85 10.94
C PRO A 16 8.27 -6.31 10.82
N VAL A 17 6.98 -6.57 11.02
CA VAL A 17 6.41 -7.92 10.89
C VAL A 17 6.28 -8.26 9.41
N LEU A 18 6.94 -9.35 9.00
CA LEU A 18 6.74 -9.94 7.68
C LEU A 18 5.74 -11.08 7.80
N HIS A 19 4.55 -10.87 7.24
CA HIS A 19 3.50 -11.89 7.19
C HIS A 19 3.77 -12.87 6.05
N GLU A 20 3.29 -14.11 6.21
CA GLU A 20 3.31 -15.12 5.15
C GLU A 20 2.48 -14.67 3.93
N PRO A 21 2.88 -15.04 2.71
CA PRO A 21 2.11 -14.70 1.51
C PRO A 21 0.69 -15.27 1.57
N VAL A 22 -0.28 -14.42 1.25
CA VAL A 22 -1.70 -14.80 1.15
C VAL A 22 -2.26 -14.38 -0.21
N LYS A 23 -3.39 -14.98 -0.58
CA LYS A 23 -4.12 -14.54 -1.78
C LYS A 23 -4.72 -13.16 -1.52
N ILE A 24 -4.56 -12.26 -2.48
CA ILE A 24 -5.04 -10.87 -2.37
C ILE A 24 -6.55 -10.79 -2.12
N THR A 25 -7.34 -11.68 -2.72
CA THR A 25 -8.79 -11.73 -2.49
C THR A 25 -9.14 -12.08 -1.05
N ALA A 26 -8.42 -13.01 -0.42
CA ALA A 26 -8.61 -13.33 0.99
C ALA A 26 -8.19 -12.13 1.87
N PHE A 27 -7.03 -11.54 1.57
CA PHE A 27 -6.51 -10.38 2.28
C PHE A 27 -7.47 -9.18 2.28
N ILE A 28 -8.02 -8.82 1.11
CA ILE A 28 -8.98 -7.73 0.96
C ILE A 28 -10.25 -8.00 1.77
N ASN A 29 -10.74 -9.25 1.80
CA ASN A 29 -11.94 -9.62 2.54
C ASN A 29 -11.74 -9.58 4.07
N GLU A 30 -10.53 -9.82 4.54
CA GLU A 30 -10.17 -9.89 5.97
C GLU A 30 -9.62 -8.55 6.51
N ALA A 31 -9.37 -7.55 5.66
CA ALA A 31 -8.79 -6.27 6.06
C ALA A 31 -9.71 -5.46 7.00
N THR A 32 -9.26 -5.29 8.26
CA THR A 32 -9.98 -4.57 9.33
C THR A 32 -9.40 -3.20 9.66
N GLN A 33 -8.44 -2.70 8.88
CA GLN A 33 -7.78 -1.43 9.11
C GLN A 33 -8.75 -0.26 8.95
N THR A 34 -8.54 0.79 9.73
CA THR A 34 -9.43 1.98 9.75
C THR A 34 -9.30 2.81 8.48
N GLN A 35 -8.12 2.82 7.88
CA GLN A 35 -7.86 3.45 6.60
C GLN A 35 -7.33 2.38 5.66
N LYS A 36 -8.00 2.20 4.52
CA LYS A 36 -7.68 1.19 3.51
C LYS A 36 -7.50 1.90 2.19
N LEU A 37 -6.33 1.78 1.59
CA LEU A 37 -5.90 2.52 0.42
C LEU A 37 -5.40 1.54 -0.63
N ILE A 38 -5.69 1.80 -1.90
CA ILE A 38 -5.19 1.01 -3.02
C ILE A 38 -4.54 1.92 -4.06
N ALA A 39 -3.25 1.70 -4.35
CA ALA A 39 -2.54 2.37 -5.42
C ALA A 39 -2.51 1.48 -6.66
N HIS A 40 -3.15 1.95 -7.74
CA HIS A 40 -3.23 1.24 -9.04
C HIS A 40 -3.11 2.23 -10.20
N CYS A 41 -2.98 1.74 -11.43
CA CYS A 41 -2.74 2.53 -12.65
C CYS A 41 -3.99 2.79 -13.49
N GLU A 42 -5.13 2.14 -13.22
CA GLU A 42 -6.39 2.35 -13.97
C GLU A 42 -6.83 3.83 -14.01
N GLU A 43 -7.51 4.24 -15.07
CA GLU A 43 -7.93 5.64 -15.23
C GLU A 43 -9.27 5.91 -14.52
N ASP A 44 -9.20 6.25 -13.23
CA ASP A 44 -10.33 6.66 -12.40
C ASP A 44 -9.97 7.83 -11.47
N GLN A 45 -10.97 8.33 -10.73
CA GLN A 45 -10.76 9.42 -9.76
C GLN A 45 -9.98 8.90 -8.55
N LYS A 46 -8.75 9.38 -8.39
CA LYS A 46 -7.86 9.03 -7.29
C LYS A 46 -7.51 10.26 -6.46
N THR A 47 -7.41 10.07 -5.15
CA THR A 47 -6.83 11.08 -4.27
C THR A 47 -5.32 10.94 -4.25
N ALA A 48 -4.59 12.06 -4.34
CA ALA A 48 -3.15 12.03 -4.17
C ALA A 48 -2.80 11.59 -2.74
N LEU A 49 -1.99 10.55 -2.58
CA LEU A 49 -1.63 10.02 -1.26
C LEU A 49 -0.96 11.09 -0.38
N SER A 50 -0.23 12.03 -0.99
CA SER A 50 0.38 13.16 -0.29
C SER A 50 -0.62 14.11 0.39
N GLY A 51 -1.88 14.13 -0.05
CA GLY A 51 -2.96 14.91 0.55
C GLY A 51 -3.79 14.16 1.59
N ILE A 52 -3.50 12.87 1.80
CA ILE A 52 -4.22 12.03 2.77
C ILE A 52 -3.49 12.10 4.10
N LYS A 53 -4.25 12.40 5.16
CA LYS A 53 -3.74 12.29 6.53
C LYS A 53 -3.70 10.83 6.95
N PRO A 54 -2.54 10.28 7.34
CA PRO A 54 -2.45 8.90 7.81
C PRO A 54 -3.28 8.70 9.08
N ALA A 55 -4.01 7.59 9.11
CA ALA A 55 -4.66 7.12 10.34
C ALA A 55 -3.65 6.33 11.18
N ASN A 56 -3.98 6.10 12.46
CA ASN A 56 -3.15 5.26 13.33
C ASN A 56 -3.02 3.81 12.83
N ASN A 57 -3.96 3.35 11.99
CA ASN A 57 -3.98 2.01 11.43
C ASN A 57 -4.37 2.07 9.94
N SER A 58 -3.36 2.31 9.11
CA SER A 58 -3.48 2.43 7.65
C SER A 58 -2.96 1.19 6.95
N LEU A 59 -3.69 0.79 5.91
CA LEU A 59 -3.31 -0.27 4.98
C LEU A 59 -3.20 0.33 3.58
N LEU A 60 -2.07 0.12 2.91
CA LEU A 60 -1.85 0.50 1.52
C LEU A 60 -1.53 -0.75 0.69
N LEU A 61 -2.32 -0.98 -0.35
CA LEU A 61 -2.07 -2.02 -1.34
C LEU A 61 -1.21 -1.47 -2.49
N ILE A 62 -0.12 -2.19 -2.80
CA ILE A 62 0.76 -1.95 -3.94
C ILE A 62 0.72 -3.18 -4.85
N GLY A 63 0.38 -2.97 -6.12
CA GLY A 63 0.25 -4.04 -7.09
C GLY A 63 1.60 -4.61 -7.53
N PRO A 64 1.61 -5.80 -8.16
CA PRO A 64 2.79 -6.34 -8.82
C PRO A 64 3.12 -5.52 -10.09
N GLU A 65 4.15 -5.92 -10.84
CA GLU A 65 4.55 -5.19 -12.07
C GLU A 65 3.44 -5.12 -13.13
N GLY A 66 2.59 -6.16 -13.20
CA GLY A 66 1.38 -6.20 -14.02
C GLY A 66 0.18 -5.45 -13.44
N ASP A 67 0.33 -4.83 -12.27
CA ASP A 67 -0.71 -4.19 -11.46
C ASP A 67 -1.83 -5.15 -11.00
N PHE A 68 -2.79 -4.62 -10.26
CA PHE A 68 -4.05 -5.30 -9.95
C PHE A 68 -4.92 -5.44 -11.18
N THR A 69 -5.63 -6.56 -11.26
CA THR A 69 -6.69 -6.72 -12.24
C THR A 69 -7.87 -5.80 -11.90
N ALA A 70 -8.67 -5.43 -12.91
CA ALA A 70 -9.90 -4.64 -12.69
C ALA A 70 -10.83 -5.29 -11.65
N GLN A 71 -10.89 -6.62 -11.61
CA GLN A 71 -11.70 -7.38 -10.65
C GLN A 71 -11.19 -7.24 -9.21
N GLU A 72 -9.88 -7.23 -9.01
CA GLU A 72 -9.26 -7.02 -7.69
C GLU A 72 -9.43 -5.59 -7.22
N ILE A 73 -9.34 -4.61 -8.13
CA ILE A 73 -9.61 -3.20 -7.84
C ILE A 73 -11.07 -3.04 -7.41
N THR A 74 -12.02 -3.54 -8.21
CA THR A 74 -13.46 -3.50 -7.84
C THR A 74 -13.71 -4.15 -6.48
N LEU A 75 -13.13 -5.32 -6.23
CA LEU A 75 -13.25 -5.99 -4.93
C LEU A 75 -12.72 -5.14 -3.77
N ALA A 76 -11.58 -4.46 -3.97
CA ALA A 76 -11.02 -3.56 -2.96
C ALA A 76 -11.96 -2.37 -2.69
N LEU A 77 -12.45 -1.71 -3.75
CA LEU A 77 -13.39 -0.59 -3.63
C LEU A 77 -14.67 -1.00 -2.92
N ASP A 78 -15.24 -2.17 -3.26
CA ASP A 78 -16.43 -2.73 -2.59
C ASP A 78 -16.19 -3.04 -1.10
N LYS A 79 -14.93 -3.27 -0.72
CA LYS A 79 -14.50 -3.43 0.68
C LYS A 79 -14.05 -2.14 1.34
N GLY A 80 -14.32 -1.00 0.72
CA GLY A 80 -14.04 0.32 1.29
C GLY A 80 -12.55 0.68 1.28
N PHE A 81 -11.80 0.18 0.29
CA PHE A 81 -10.49 0.76 -0.04
C PHE A 81 -10.71 2.03 -0.86
N GLU A 82 -9.95 3.08 -0.54
CA GLU A 82 -9.95 4.33 -1.29
C GLU A 82 -8.84 4.29 -2.36
N PRO A 83 -9.14 4.64 -3.62
CA PRO A 83 -8.14 4.63 -4.68
C PRO A 83 -7.23 5.85 -4.58
N VAL A 84 -5.91 5.60 -4.60
CA VAL A 84 -4.89 6.65 -4.40
C VAL A 84 -3.87 6.69 -5.52
N SER A 85 -3.33 7.89 -5.79
CA SER A 85 -2.20 8.09 -6.69
C SER A 85 -0.92 8.40 -5.91
N LEU A 86 0.21 7.89 -6.41
CA LEU A 86 1.54 8.17 -5.86
C LEU A 86 2.30 9.27 -6.64
N GLY A 87 1.56 10.04 -7.45
CA GLY A 87 2.09 11.05 -8.37
C GLY A 87 1.47 10.93 -9.75
N ASN A 88 2.01 11.70 -10.71
CA ASN A 88 1.49 11.78 -12.08
C ASN A 88 2.10 10.73 -13.02
N THR A 89 3.15 10.03 -12.59
CA THR A 89 3.85 9.03 -13.39
C THR A 89 3.60 7.63 -12.84
N ARG A 90 3.64 6.64 -13.73
CA ARG A 90 3.63 5.24 -13.34
C ARG A 90 4.96 4.90 -12.67
N LEU A 91 4.91 4.52 -11.40
CA LEU A 91 6.08 4.06 -10.65
C LEU A 91 6.27 2.56 -10.86
N ARG A 92 7.52 2.10 -10.82
CA ARG A 92 7.81 0.67 -10.69
C ARG A 92 7.37 0.17 -9.31
N THR A 93 7.07 -1.12 -9.20
CA THR A 93 6.55 -1.76 -7.99
C THR A 93 7.38 -1.45 -6.74
N GLU A 94 8.71 -1.58 -6.85
CA GLU A 94 9.65 -1.30 -5.77
C GLU A 94 9.63 0.18 -5.36
N THR A 95 9.57 1.10 -6.32
CA THR A 95 9.52 2.54 -6.08
C THR A 95 8.19 2.93 -5.45
N ALA A 96 7.08 2.34 -5.91
CA ALA A 96 5.74 2.58 -5.36
C ALA A 96 5.67 2.19 -3.88
N GLY A 97 6.25 1.05 -3.50
CA GLY A 97 6.33 0.63 -2.09
C GLY A 97 7.10 1.62 -1.22
N ILE A 98 8.26 2.09 -1.66
CA ILE A 98 9.09 3.06 -0.92
C ILE A 98 8.39 4.42 -0.80
N VAL A 99 7.84 4.93 -1.91
CA VAL A 99 7.12 6.23 -1.92
C VAL A 99 5.88 6.17 -1.05
N GLY A 100 5.08 5.10 -1.16
CA GLY A 100 3.88 4.90 -0.35
C GLY A 100 4.19 4.88 1.15
N ALA A 101 5.18 4.09 1.56
CA ALA A 101 5.65 4.05 2.96
C ALA A 101 6.16 5.41 3.44
N THR A 102 6.89 6.13 2.59
CA THR A 102 7.44 7.46 2.91
C THR A 102 6.34 8.49 3.13
N LEU A 103 5.36 8.57 2.22
CA LEU A 103 4.25 9.52 2.29
C LEU A 103 3.34 9.25 3.51
N LEU A 104 3.14 7.98 3.87
CA LEU A 104 2.35 7.62 5.06
C LEU A 104 3.11 7.79 6.39
N SER A 105 4.44 7.94 6.36
CA SER A 105 5.26 8.10 7.57
C SER A 105 5.57 9.55 7.92
N ILE A 106 5.51 10.45 6.93
CA ILE A 106 5.89 11.87 7.09
C ILE A 106 4.67 12.77 7.35
N ASN A 107 3.48 12.35 6.90
CA ASN A 107 2.22 13.07 7.06
C ASN A 107 1.44 12.64 8.32
#